data_AF-A0A6S7FDV4-F1
#
_entry.id   AF-A0A6S7FDV4-F1
#
_cell.length_a   1.000
_cell.length_b   1.000
_cell.length_c   1.000
_cell.angle_alpha   90.00
_cell.angle_beta   90.00
_cell.angle_gamma   90.00
#
_symmetry.space_group_name_H-M   'P 1'
#
loop_
_entity.id
_entity.type
_entity.pdbx_description
1 polymer ?
#
loop_
_entity_poly.entity_id
_entity_poly.type
_entity_poly.pdbx_seq_one_letter_code
_entity_poly.pdbx_strand_id
1 'polypeptide(L)'
;MLVLSFYIIVVLAWLSAATPTENIPIVAIEPNHLYCNQELSNGQSAHYYLTKLQINTGYEFRISYPAVIPTDFIIKDLNKTTATGRKLLNVEKFVFWTDMQEEKHFEVTAFRTGVAVKSSLNDLPVLYDVVVEQLYGGVSIDIWKLVLFASVTIFLALKFCRQPFINYINAENEKLE
;
A
#
# COMPACT_ATOMS: atom_id res chain seq x y z
N MET A 1 -8.39 -27.96 56.96
CA MET A 1 -7.12 -27.79 56.21
C MET A 1 -7.21 -28.15 54.71
N LEU A 2 -8.33 -28.64 54.16
CA LEU A 2 -8.45 -29.01 52.74
C LEU A 2 -8.97 -27.88 51.83
N VAL A 3 -9.66 -26.88 52.38
CA VAL A 3 -10.31 -25.81 51.60
C VAL A 3 -9.31 -24.76 51.09
N LEU A 4 -8.22 -24.51 51.82
CA LEU A 4 -7.16 -23.58 51.38
C LEU A 4 -6.36 -24.11 50.18
N SER A 5 -6.22 -25.43 50.04
CA SER A 5 -5.45 -26.04 48.96
C SER A 5 -6.12 -25.86 47.59
N PHE A 6 -7.45 -25.87 47.53
CA PHE A 6 -8.19 -25.67 46.28
C PHE A 6 -8.12 -24.22 45.79
N TYR A 7 -8.14 -23.25 46.72
CA TYR A 7 -8.08 -21.84 46.36
C TYR A 7 -6.74 -21.45 45.73
N ILE A 8 -5.65 -22.04 46.23
CA ILE A 8 -4.29 -21.81 45.71
C ILE A 8 -4.15 -22.38 44.29
N ILE A 9 -4.72 -23.55 44.01
CA ILE A 9 -4.66 -24.18 42.67
C ILE A 9 -5.47 -23.37 41.65
N VAL A 10 -6.65 -22.87 42.03
CA VAL A 10 -7.47 -22.04 41.14
C VAL A 10 -6.78 -20.70 40.84
N VAL A 11 -6.17 -20.05 41.83
CA VAL A 11 -5.43 -18.80 41.61
C VAL A 11 -4.19 -19.00 40.73
N LEU A 12 -3.47 -20.13 40.89
CA LEU A 12 -2.33 -20.49 40.03
C LEU A 12 -2.75 -20.81 38.60
N ALA A 13 -3.94 -21.41 38.40
CA ALA A 13 -4.48 -21.67 37.06
C ALA A 13 -4.87 -20.37 36.32
N TRP A 14 -5.38 -19.36 37.04
CA TRP A 14 -5.69 -18.05 36.47
C TRP A 14 -4.42 -17.24 36.15
N LEU A 15 -3.33 -17.44 36.89
CA LEU A 15 -2.07 -16.73 36.63
C LEU A 15 -1.31 -17.28 35.39
N SER A 16 -1.59 -18.51 34.97
CA SER A 16 -0.94 -19.15 33.82
C SER A 16 -1.61 -18.88 32.46
N ALA A 17 -2.74 -18.15 32.44
CA ALA A 17 -3.49 -17.82 31.23
C ALA A 17 -3.18 -16.41 30.68
N ALA A 18 -2.13 -15.75 31.17
CA ALA A 18 -1.57 -14.60 30.49
C ALA A 18 -0.75 -15.11 29.30
N THR A 19 -1.41 -15.30 28.16
CA THR A 19 -0.73 -15.48 26.87
C THR A 19 0.27 -14.34 26.70
N PRO A 20 1.52 -14.60 26.30
CA PRO A 20 2.47 -13.54 26.04
C PRO A 20 1.88 -12.68 24.92
N THR A 21 1.52 -11.44 25.25
CA THR A 21 1.23 -10.42 24.25
C THR A 21 2.54 -10.17 23.53
N GLU A 22 2.75 -10.89 22.43
CA GLU A 22 3.87 -10.67 21.53
C GLU A 22 3.82 -9.19 21.15
N ASN A 23 4.79 -8.41 21.63
CA ASN A 23 4.91 -7.00 21.29
C ASN A 23 5.30 -6.92 19.82
N ILE A 24 4.32 -7.02 18.92
CA ILE A 24 4.52 -6.79 17.49
C ILE A 24 4.96 -5.33 17.36
N PRO A 25 6.19 -5.07 16.85
CA PRO A 25 6.69 -3.71 16.75
C PRO A 25 5.76 -2.89 15.84
N ILE A 26 5.23 -1.79 16.38
CA ILE A 26 4.41 -0.85 15.64
C ILE A 26 5.35 0.13 14.95
N VAL A 27 5.32 0.15 13.62
CA VAL A 27 6.14 1.04 12.79
C VAL A 27 5.30 2.24 12.37
N ALA A 28 5.70 3.43 12.80
CA ALA A 28 5.05 4.67 12.39
C ALA A 28 5.47 5.04 10.95
N ILE A 29 4.48 5.25 10.07
CA ILE A 29 4.68 5.62 8.67
C ILE A 29 4.01 6.96 8.41
N GLU A 30 4.69 7.81 7.65
CA GLU A 30 4.17 9.09 7.16
C GLU A 30 3.82 9.00 5.66
N PRO A 31 2.78 9.74 5.21
CA PRO A 31 2.47 9.85 3.79
C PRO A 31 3.60 10.45 2.98
N ASN A 32 3.72 10.01 1.73
CA ASN A 32 4.72 10.39 0.74
C ASN A 32 6.17 10.10 1.14
N HIS A 33 6.38 9.19 2.10
CA HIS A 33 7.69 8.71 2.50
C HIS A 33 7.87 7.23 2.14
N LEU A 34 9.02 6.89 1.56
CA LEU A 34 9.37 5.53 1.17
C LEU A 34 10.19 4.88 2.29
N TYR A 35 9.74 3.71 2.75
CA TYR A 35 10.45 2.90 3.74
C TYR A 35 10.94 1.63 3.06
N CYS A 36 12.26 1.58 2.82
CA CYS A 36 12.87 0.48 2.07
C CYS A 36 13.32 -0.66 2.99
N ASN A 37 13.55 -1.84 2.39
CA ASN A 37 14.22 -2.98 3.00
C ASN A 37 13.62 -3.42 4.34
N GLN A 38 12.29 -3.38 4.44
CA GLN A 38 11.57 -3.97 5.56
C GLN A 38 11.62 -5.49 5.42
N GLU A 39 11.66 -6.22 6.54
CA GLU A 39 11.83 -7.67 6.54
C GLU A 39 10.63 -8.36 7.18
N LEU A 40 10.05 -9.33 6.47
CA LEU A 40 9.01 -10.19 7.03
C LEU A 40 9.30 -11.65 6.72
N SER A 41 9.23 -12.49 7.75
CA SER A 41 9.28 -13.95 7.61
C SER A 41 7.90 -14.53 7.29
N ASN A 42 7.86 -15.79 6.86
CA ASN A 42 6.60 -16.45 6.53
C ASN A 42 5.67 -16.56 7.73
N GLY A 43 4.43 -16.12 7.57
CA GLY A 43 3.40 -16.09 8.61
C GLY A 43 3.56 -14.95 9.62
N GLN A 44 4.59 -14.11 9.47
CA GLN A 44 4.81 -12.97 10.34
C GLN A 44 3.95 -11.77 9.87
N SER A 45 3.47 -10.99 10.83
CA SER A 45 2.76 -9.74 10.60
C SER A 45 3.60 -8.55 11.08
N ALA A 46 3.58 -7.46 10.32
CA ALA A 46 4.07 -6.15 10.74
C ALA A 46 2.87 -5.21 10.95
N HIS A 47 2.92 -4.40 12.01
CA HIS A 47 1.89 -3.41 12.30
C HIS A 47 2.38 -2.02 11.93
N TYR A 48 1.65 -1.36 11.06
CA TYR A 48 1.92 -0.01 10.61
C TYR A 48 0.91 0.96 11.18
N TYR A 49 1.43 2.04 11.73
CA TYR A 49 0.63 3.15 12.24
C TYR A 49 0.85 4.36 11.35
N LEU A 50 -0.16 4.73 10.60
CA LEU A 50 -0.13 5.90 9.73
C LEU A 50 -0.48 7.13 10.52
N THR A 51 0.44 8.10 10.51
CA THR A 51 0.29 9.38 11.19
C THR A 51 0.19 10.51 10.18
N LYS A 52 -0.30 11.68 10.63
CA LYS A 52 -0.38 12.91 9.82
C LYS A 52 -1.22 12.76 8.54
N LEU A 53 -2.28 11.95 8.57
CA LEU A 53 -3.20 11.84 7.45
C LEU A 53 -4.07 13.11 7.38
N GLN A 54 -4.14 13.71 6.20
CA GLN A 54 -5.08 14.78 5.91
C GLN A 54 -6.53 14.27 5.83
N ILE A 55 -7.46 15.10 6.32
CA ILE A 55 -8.91 14.89 6.30
C ILE A 55 -9.43 14.89 4.84
N ASN A 56 -10.48 14.11 4.57
CA ASN A 56 -11.15 14.00 3.26
C ASN A 56 -10.19 13.77 2.08
N THR A 57 -9.17 12.93 2.30
CA THR A 57 -8.10 12.68 1.34
C THR A 57 -7.99 11.19 1.06
N GLY A 58 -7.78 10.83 -0.20
CA GLY A 58 -7.50 9.45 -0.61
C GLY A 58 -6.02 9.12 -0.44
N TYR A 59 -5.73 7.89 -0.02
CA TYR A 59 -4.37 7.38 0.11
C TYR A 59 -4.25 6.01 -0.54
N GLU A 60 -3.05 5.75 -1.05
CA GLU A 60 -2.66 4.47 -1.61
C GLU A 60 -1.55 3.87 -0.75
N PHE A 61 -1.85 2.78 -0.06
CA PHE A 61 -0.87 1.94 0.61
C PHE A 61 -0.34 0.92 -0.38
N ARG A 62 0.98 0.93 -0.59
CA ARG A 62 1.64 0.08 -1.57
C ARG A 62 2.81 -0.65 -0.94
N ILE A 63 2.87 -1.95 -1.21
CA ILE A 63 3.99 -2.82 -0.85
C ILE A 63 4.58 -3.34 -2.14
N SER A 64 5.89 -3.18 -2.32
CA SER A 64 6.64 -3.77 -3.44
C SER A 64 7.70 -4.71 -2.93
N TYR A 65 7.83 -5.87 -3.56
CA TYR A 65 8.80 -6.90 -3.15
C TYR A 65 9.44 -7.57 -4.37
N PRO A 66 10.66 -8.11 -4.22
CA PRO A 66 11.33 -8.82 -5.30
C PRO A 66 10.67 -10.18 -5.53
N ALA A 67 10.57 -10.60 -6.81
CA ALA A 67 9.97 -11.87 -7.23
C ALA A 67 10.81 -13.13 -6.90
N VAL A 68 11.85 -13.00 -6.08
CA VAL A 68 12.83 -14.06 -5.83
C VAL A 68 12.25 -15.17 -4.95
N ILE A 69 11.40 -14.79 -4.00
CA ILE A 69 10.71 -15.71 -3.08
C ILE A 69 9.21 -15.57 -3.34
N PRO A 70 8.49 -16.66 -3.65
CA PRO A 70 7.05 -16.61 -3.92
C PRO A 70 6.28 -16.34 -2.62
N THR A 71 5.99 -15.06 -2.39
CA THR A 71 5.34 -14.53 -1.19
C THR A 71 4.21 -13.59 -1.60
N ASP A 72 3.07 -13.75 -0.94
CA ASP A 72 1.91 -12.87 -1.04
C ASP A 72 1.81 -12.05 0.24
N PHE A 73 1.46 -10.77 0.12
CA PHE A 73 1.23 -9.92 1.29
C PHE A 73 -0.28 -9.66 1.43
N ILE A 74 -0.78 -9.80 2.65
CA ILE A 74 -2.17 -9.48 3.00
C ILE A 74 -2.15 -8.20 3.83
N ILE A 75 -2.80 -7.17 3.30
CA ILE A 75 -2.97 -5.88 3.98
C ILE A 75 -4.36 -5.86 4.60
N LYS A 76 -4.43 -5.68 5.93
CA LYS A 76 -5.68 -5.52 6.68
C LYS A 76 -5.71 -4.14 7.33
N ASP A 77 -6.82 -3.44 7.12
CA ASP A 77 -7.13 -2.23 7.89
C ASP A 77 -7.68 -2.68 9.25
N LEU A 78 -6.99 -2.42 10.35
CA LEU A 78 -7.44 -2.86 11.67
C LEU A 78 -8.75 -2.18 12.11
N ASN A 79 -9.12 -1.06 11.47
CA ASN A 79 -10.41 -0.40 11.69
C ASN A 79 -11.54 -1.00 10.85
N LYS A 80 -11.26 -1.88 9.87
CA LYS A 80 -12.27 -2.52 9.01
C LYS A 80 -12.11 -4.03 8.96
N THR A 81 -13.21 -4.77 9.14
CA THR A 81 -13.19 -6.24 9.21
C THR A 81 -12.84 -6.94 7.89
N THR A 82 -12.80 -6.21 6.76
CA THR A 82 -12.53 -6.78 5.44
C THR A 82 -11.12 -6.48 4.98
N ALA A 83 -10.31 -7.54 4.85
CA ALA A 83 -9.06 -7.50 4.09
C ALA A 83 -9.40 -7.08 2.65
N THR A 84 -8.91 -5.91 2.25
CA THR A 84 -9.20 -5.35 0.93
C THR A 84 -7.85 -5.10 0.29
N GLY A 85 -7.54 -5.84 -0.76
CA GLY A 85 -6.25 -5.73 -1.44
C GLY A 85 -6.39 -6.19 -2.88
N ARG A 86 -5.77 -5.45 -3.79
CA ARG A 86 -5.62 -5.88 -5.18
C ARG A 86 -4.15 -6.16 -5.43
N LYS A 87 -3.84 -7.42 -5.76
CA LYS A 87 -2.54 -7.82 -6.26
C LYS A 87 -2.39 -7.41 -7.71
N LEU A 88 -1.34 -6.65 -8.02
CA LEU A 88 -0.95 -6.37 -9.38
C LEU A 88 0.56 -6.63 -9.51
N LEU A 89 0.93 -7.75 -10.16
CA LEU A 89 2.32 -8.21 -10.25
C LEU A 89 2.91 -8.51 -8.85
N ASN A 90 4.15 -8.08 -8.56
CA ASN A 90 4.81 -8.19 -7.25
C ASN A 90 4.56 -6.95 -6.39
N VAL A 91 3.37 -6.35 -6.56
CA VAL A 91 2.95 -5.17 -5.83
C VAL A 91 1.57 -5.42 -5.26
N GLU A 92 1.46 -5.32 -3.94
CA GLU A 92 0.16 -5.28 -3.27
C GLU A 92 -0.26 -3.83 -3.09
N LYS A 93 -1.47 -3.53 -3.51
CA LYS A 93 -2.04 -2.18 -3.46
C LYS A 93 -3.35 -2.17 -2.70
N PHE A 94 -3.48 -1.22 -1.80
CA PHE A 94 -4.73 -0.91 -1.10
C PHE A 94 -5.00 0.59 -1.15
N VAL A 95 -6.22 0.97 -1.52
CA VAL A 95 -6.65 2.37 -1.58
C VAL A 95 -7.70 2.60 -0.51
N PHE A 96 -7.52 3.64 0.29
CA PHE A 96 -8.48 4.04 1.30
C PHE A 96 -8.72 5.54 1.28
N TRP A 97 -9.89 5.93 1.75
CA TRP A 97 -10.23 7.33 2.00
C TRP A 97 -10.21 7.58 3.50
N THR A 98 -9.76 8.78 3.84
CA THR A 98 -9.78 9.30 5.20
C THR A 98 -10.95 10.25 5.32
N ASP A 99 -11.92 9.93 6.20
CA ASP A 99 -13.07 10.81 6.44
C ASP A 99 -12.70 11.89 7.46
N MET A 100 -12.65 11.54 8.76
CA MET A 100 -12.29 12.47 9.86
C MET A 100 -11.13 11.96 10.74
N GLN A 101 -10.54 10.81 10.42
CA GLN A 101 -9.48 10.21 11.23
C GLN A 101 -8.10 10.58 10.66
N GLU A 102 -7.28 11.29 11.44
CA GLU A 102 -5.92 11.64 11.03
C GLU A 102 -4.92 10.48 11.15
N GLU A 103 -5.40 9.33 11.63
CA GLU A 103 -4.59 8.16 11.97
C GLU A 103 -5.29 6.86 11.56
N LYS A 104 -4.50 5.90 11.09
CA LYS A 104 -4.98 4.54 10.77
C LYS A 104 -3.96 3.47 11.10
N HIS A 105 -4.46 2.29 11.43
CA HIS A 105 -3.63 1.13 11.76
C HIS A 105 -3.80 0.05 10.69
N PHE A 106 -2.68 -0.46 10.20
CA PHE A 106 -2.62 -1.49 9.18
C PHE A 106 -1.80 -2.67 9.67
N GLU A 107 -2.30 -3.88 9.43
CA GLU A 107 -1.55 -5.11 9.60
C GLU A 107 -1.15 -5.63 8.21
N VAL A 108 0.13 -5.96 8.05
CA VAL A 108 0.69 -6.53 6.84
C VAL A 108 1.26 -7.89 7.17
N THR A 109 0.68 -8.95 6.62
CA THR A 109 1.12 -10.33 6.85
C THR A 109 1.74 -10.90 5.57
N ALA A 110 2.90 -11.53 5.68
CA ALA A 110 3.56 -12.22 4.56
C ALA A 110 3.24 -13.72 4.57
N PHE A 111 2.67 -14.24 3.48
CA PHE A 111 2.35 -15.66 3.29
C PHE A 111 3.11 -16.21 2.10
N ARG A 112 3.90 -17.28 2.30
CA ARG A 112 4.51 -17.99 1.18
C ARG A 112 3.49 -18.85 0.46
N THR A 113 3.37 -18.65 -0.85
CA THR A 113 2.39 -19.35 -1.69
C THR A 113 3.02 -20.35 -2.66
N GLY A 114 4.35 -20.39 -2.75
CA GLY A 114 5.06 -21.29 -3.66
C GLY A 114 6.34 -21.90 -3.08
N VAL A 115 6.96 -22.77 -3.88
CA VAL A 115 8.24 -23.40 -3.56
C VAL A 115 9.35 -22.58 -4.23
N ALA A 116 10.30 -22.07 -3.43
CA ALA A 116 11.42 -21.33 -3.99
C ALA A 116 12.32 -22.26 -4.84
N VAL A 117 12.95 -21.70 -5.87
CA VAL A 117 13.84 -22.44 -6.79
C VAL A 117 15.01 -23.11 -6.04
N LYS A 118 15.48 -22.51 -4.94
CA LYS A 118 16.44 -23.14 -4.02
C LYS A 118 15.82 -23.29 -2.64
N SER A 119 15.92 -24.47 -2.05
CA SER A 119 15.38 -24.76 -0.72
C SER A 119 15.97 -23.88 0.38
N SER A 120 17.19 -23.36 0.23
CA SER A 120 17.81 -22.44 1.18
C SER A 120 17.15 -21.06 1.24
N LEU A 121 16.34 -20.69 0.25
CA LEU A 121 15.57 -19.44 0.25
C LEU A 121 14.27 -19.55 1.06
N ASN A 122 13.86 -20.77 1.42
CA ASN A 122 12.64 -21.00 2.18
C ASN A 122 12.74 -20.57 3.63
N ASP A 123 13.93 -20.29 4.17
CA ASP A 123 14.06 -19.81 5.55
C ASP A 123 14.42 -18.32 5.62
N LEU A 124 14.71 -17.70 4.47
CA LEU A 124 15.11 -16.30 4.40
C LEU A 124 13.91 -15.36 4.49
N PRO A 125 14.03 -14.25 5.24
CA PRO A 125 13.00 -13.22 5.26
C PRO A 125 12.87 -12.57 3.88
N VAL A 126 11.65 -12.12 3.56
CA VAL A 126 11.41 -11.37 2.31
C VAL A 126 11.59 -9.90 2.60
N LEU A 127 12.47 -9.28 1.81
CA LEU A 127 12.64 -7.83 1.79
C LEU A 127 11.49 -7.20 1.01
N TYR A 128 10.90 -6.14 1.54
CA TYR A 128 9.90 -5.36 0.83
C TYR A 128 10.04 -3.88 1.15
N ASP A 129 9.54 -3.05 0.24
CA ASP A 129 9.43 -1.63 0.43
C ASP A 129 7.97 -1.28 0.65
N VAL A 130 7.73 -0.35 1.57
CA VAL A 130 6.39 0.15 1.89
C VAL A 130 6.34 1.65 1.69
N VAL A 131 5.25 2.10 1.06
CA VAL A 131 5.03 3.52 0.77
C VAL A 131 3.54 3.80 0.83
N VAL A 132 3.21 4.98 1.37
CA VAL A 132 1.86 5.50 1.35
C VAL A 132 1.85 6.78 0.54
N GLU A 133 1.11 6.80 -0.56
CA GLU A 133 1.02 7.97 -1.44
C GLU A 133 -0.33 8.66 -1.28
N GLN A 134 -0.32 9.99 -1.36
CA GLN A 134 -1.54 10.78 -1.38
C GLN A 134 -2.17 10.80 -2.78
N LEU A 135 -3.48 10.57 -2.83
CA LEU A 135 -4.29 10.58 -4.05
C LEU A 135 -5.13 11.87 -4.12
N TYR A 136 -4.99 12.60 -5.21
CA TYR A 136 -5.79 13.77 -5.55
C TYR A 136 -6.81 13.39 -6.63
N GLY A 137 -8.10 13.42 -6.29
CA GLY A 137 -9.16 12.99 -7.21
C GLY A 137 -9.07 11.51 -7.60
N GLY A 138 -8.52 10.66 -6.73
CA GLY A 138 -8.32 9.23 -6.98
C GLY A 138 -7.03 8.87 -7.74
N VAL A 139 -6.18 9.86 -8.02
CA VAL A 139 -4.96 9.69 -8.82
C VAL A 139 -3.75 10.31 -8.12
N SER A 140 -2.56 9.71 -8.25
CA SER A 140 -1.32 10.24 -7.66
C SER A 140 -0.97 11.64 -8.21
N ILE A 141 -0.35 12.48 -7.37
CA ILE A 141 0.06 13.86 -7.71
C ILE A 141 0.98 13.92 -8.94
N ASP A 142 1.78 12.89 -9.17
CA ASP A 142 2.71 12.87 -10.30
C ASP A 142 1.98 12.80 -11.65
N ILE A 143 0.80 12.20 -11.68
CA ILE A 143 -0.02 12.14 -12.89
C ILE A 143 -0.64 13.51 -13.19
N TRP A 144 -0.98 14.31 -12.17
CA TRP A 144 -1.48 15.67 -12.37
C TRP A 144 -0.44 16.57 -13.05
N LYS A 145 0.85 16.39 -12.74
CA LYS A 145 1.94 17.08 -13.43
C LYS A 145 1.96 16.72 -14.92
N LEU A 146 1.76 15.45 -15.25
CA LEU A 146 1.68 14.96 -16.63
C LEU A 146 0.46 15.53 -17.36
N VAL A 147 -0.71 15.55 -16.70
CA VAL A 147 -1.95 16.11 -17.26
C VAL A 147 -1.77 17.60 -17.58
N LEU A 148 -1.15 18.36 -16.68
CA LEU A 148 -0.85 19.78 -16.91
C LEU A 148 0.10 19.97 -18.10
N PHE A 149 1.16 19.17 -18.19
CA PHE A 149 2.10 19.21 -19.31
C PHE A 149 1.43 18.86 -20.66
N ALA A 150 0.61 17.81 -20.68
CA ALA A 150 -0.16 17.42 -21.86
C ALA A 150 -1.14 18.50 -22.29
N SER A 151 -1.86 19.11 -21.33
CA SER A 151 -2.80 20.21 -21.57
C SER A 151 -2.12 21.42 -22.21
N VAL A 152 -0.97 21.85 -21.68
CA VAL A 152 -0.18 22.95 -22.27
C VAL A 152 0.29 22.60 -23.68
N THR A 153 0.75 21.38 -23.89
CA THR A 153 1.21 20.91 -25.21
C THR A 153 0.09 20.93 -26.24
N ILE A 154 -1.10 20.42 -25.89
CA ILE A 154 -2.29 20.45 -26.74
C ILE A 154 -2.70 21.89 -27.03
N PHE A 155 -2.71 22.76 -26.02
CA PHE A 155 -3.06 24.16 -26.19
C PHE A 155 -2.12 24.88 -27.17
N LEU A 156 -0.81 24.64 -27.06
CA LEU A 156 0.18 25.19 -27.98
C LEU A 156 -0.01 24.64 -29.39
N ALA A 157 -0.21 23.32 -29.54
CA ALA A 157 -0.46 22.70 -30.85
C ALA A 157 -1.72 23.30 -31.51
N LEU A 158 -2.81 23.46 -30.77
CA LEU A 158 -4.03 24.08 -31.28
C LEU A 158 -3.85 25.57 -31.59
N LYS A 159 -3.01 26.29 -30.86
CA LYS A 159 -2.77 27.72 -31.16
C LYS A 159 -1.89 27.90 -32.39
N PHE A 160 -0.80 27.14 -32.51
CA PHE A 160 0.23 27.34 -33.53
C PHE A 160 0.00 26.49 -34.78
N CYS A 161 -0.46 25.24 -34.66
CA CYS A 161 -0.64 24.34 -35.80
C CYS A 161 -2.01 24.50 -36.46
N ARG A 162 -3.01 25.11 -35.80
CA ARG A 162 -4.36 25.27 -36.37
C ARG A 162 -4.37 26.09 -37.65
N GLN A 163 -3.75 27.28 -37.65
CA GLN A 163 -3.76 28.15 -38.82
C GLN A 163 -3.05 27.55 -40.04
N PRO A 164 -1.82 27.01 -39.95
CA PRO A 164 -1.17 26.38 -41.09
C PRO A 164 -1.91 25.11 -41.56
N PHE A 165 -2.53 24.36 -40.64
CA PHE A 165 -3.33 23.18 -41.01
C PHE A 165 -4.59 23.54 -41.81
N ILE A 166 -5.33 24.58 -41.39
CA ILE A 166 -6.48 25.09 -42.16
C ILE A 166 -6.03 25.58 -43.54
N ASN A 167 -4.94 26.34 -43.60
CA ASN A 167 -4.41 26.83 -44.86
C ASN A 167 -4.00 25.69 -45.80
N TYR A 168 -3.42 24.61 -45.26
CA TYR A 168 -3.05 23.42 -46.03
C TYR A 168 -4.28 22.73 -46.64
N ILE A 169 -5.34 22.50 -45.84
CA ILE A 169 -6.57 21.87 -46.33
C ILE A 169 -7.23 22.72 -47.43
N ASN A 170 -7.31 24.04 -47.23
CA ASN A 170 -7.92 24.93 -48.23
C ASN A 170 -7.15 24.95 -49.55
N ALA A 171 -5.81 24.92 -49.49
CA ALA A 171 -4.96 24.88 -50.68
C ALA A 171 -5.04 23.54 -51.44
N GLU A 172 -5.41 22.45 -50.77
CA GLU A 172 -5.65 21.16 -51.41
C GLU A 172 -7.01 21.15 -52.13
N ASN A 173 -8.05 21.72 -51.52
CA ASN A 173 -9.38 21.84 -52.14
C ASN A 173 -9.37 22.72 -53.41
N GLU A 174 -8.62 23.83 -53.42
CA GLU A 174 -8.49 24.71 -54.59
C GLU A 174 -7.81 24.02 -55.80
N LYS A 175 -7.00 22.97 -55.57
CA LYS A 175 -6.35 22.21 -56.67
C LYS A 175 -7.25 21.16 -57.30
N LEU A 176 -8.39 20.86 -56.68
CA LEU A 176 -9.33 19.82 -57.10
C LEU A 176 -10.52 20.38 -57.89
N GLU A 177 -10.75 21.70 -57.85
CA GLU A 177 -11.67 22.44 -58.72
C GLU A 177 -10.99 22.90 -60.02
#